data_AF-D6ZB18-F1
#
_entry.id   AF-D6ZB18-F1
#
_cell.length_a   1.000
_cell.length_b   1.000
_cell.length_c   1.000
_cell.angle_alpha   90.00
_cell.angle_beta   90.00
_cell.angle_gamma   90.00
#
_symmetry.space_group_name_H-M   'P 1'
#
loop_
_entity.id
_entity.type
_entity.pdbx_description
1 polymer ?
#
loop_
_entity_poly.entity_id
_entity_poly.type
_entity_poly.pdbx_seq_one_letter_code
_entity_poly.pdbx_strand_id
1 'polypeptide(L)'
;MRLTHTWFSALAAAFALASCHAPDDGQGSSSSAQHHAVGASTAATAPLPTDFPGIPAGAVVAYHDGDGVKVITAIPAATQASFGAKDTGAPSFTADGKHVFASVGKANRQDADQILDFDVATRTVRSIACPCAKAVAASGSMLVWWEDPDRLMSLDLREPDPKPKILRTVQLPTPAPDKIQGELSWQPSGTAVIGASRDIVLIGRLPTKPLPTGGPTYLFTVQDDGTARSLGAANSDGPVTRALFSPGGKQFAYIGRYRASSNSRSASVSIVDTSTWQTQTPSIADSSSPGVVPGVTSLWWDSDGALDTVYYSDKEGSPSPMTTVTPPNIWTLTDQTWKQIGFDGERWLYHLAPGAILTLGRSNPRDEHSVSTTLSMEVQGRRAQIAEGVTAVAAMSARQ
;
A
#
# COMPACT_ATOMS: atom_id res chain seq x y z
N MET A 1 -11.20 63.80 17.49
CA MET A 1 -9.96 63.80 18.31
C MET A 1 -9.87 62.45 19.00
N ARG A 2 -9.04 61.50 18.54
CA ARG A 2 -7.69 61.18 19.07
C ARG A 2 -7.75 60.88 20.59
N LEU A 3 -7.37 59.72 21.16
CA LEU A 3 -6.36 58.70 20.82
C LEU A 3 -6.60 57.37 21.60
N THR A 4 -6.29 56.25 20.92
CA THR A 4 -5.69 54.95 21.31
C THR A 4 -5.50 54.54 22.78
N HIS A 5 -5.80 53.26 23.10
CA HIS A 5 -4.78 52.27 23.48
C HIS A 5 -5.26 50.80 23.36
N THR A 6 -4.65 50.10 22.42
CA THR A 6 -4.64 48.66 22.17
C THR A 6 -3.70 47.92 23.14
N TRP A 7 -4.13 46.78 23.68
CA TRP A 7 -3.25 45.76 24.27
C TRP A 7 -3.26 44.52 23.36
N PHE A 8 -2.17 44.30 22.64
CA PHE A 8 -1.85 43.04 21.97
C PHE A 8 -0.63 42.46 22.69
N SER A 9 -0.82 41.33 23.38
CA SER A 9 0.30 40.51 23.84
C SER A 9 0.70 39.57 22.71
N ALA A 10 1.78 39.92 22.02
CA ALA A 10 2.48 39.02 21.11
C ALA A 10 3.40 38.09 21.91
N LEU A 11 3.12 36.78 21.91
CA LEU A 11 4.10 35.78 22.30
C LEU A 11 4.81 35.31 21.03
N ALA A 12 6.01 35.85 20.81
CA ALA A 12 6.92 35.39 19.78
C ALA A 12 7.59 34.09 20.26
N ALA A 13 7.21 32.96 19.68
CA ALA A 13 8.01 31.74 19.76
C ALA A 13 9.01 31.76 18.61
N ALA A 14 10.26 32.09 18.93
CA ALA A 14 11.39 31.98 18.01
C ALA A 14 11.75 30.50 17.83
N PHE A 15 11.49 29.94 16.65
CA PHE A 15 12.18 28.72 16.19
C PHE A 15 13.39 29.15 15.36
N ALA A 16 14.58 28.96 15.92
CA ALA A 16 15.83 29.08 15.19
C ALA A 16 15.95 27.94 14.17
N LEU A 17 15.84 28.25 12.88
CA LEU A 17 16.34 27.41 11.80
C LEU A 17 17.84 27.69 11.69
N ALA A 18 18.66 26.81 12.24
CA ALA A 18 20.08 26.77 11.95
C ALA A 18 20.27 26.12 10.57
N SER A 19 20.36 26.96 9.55
CA SER A 19 20.90 26.59 8.24
C SER A 19 22.42 26.54 8.35
N CYS A 20 23.00 25.34 8.41
CA CYS A 20 24.42 25.13 8.12
C CYS A 20 24.54 24.44 6.76
N HIS A 21 24.80 25.23 5.73
CA HIS A 21 25.59 24.77 4.59
C HIS A 21 27.04 24.72 5.04
N ALA A 22 27.71 23.59 4.80
CA ALA A 22 29.16 23.51 4.76
C ALA A 22 29.58 22.80 3.46
N PRO A 23 30.74 23.17 2.88
CA PRO A 23 31.12 22.82 1.53
C PRO A 23 31.67 21.39 1.43
N ASP A 24 31.52 20.82 0.24
CA ASP A 24 32.29 19.67 -0.24
C ASP A 24 33.79 19.95 -0.16
N ASP A 25 34.52 19.05 0.47
CA ASP A 25 35.90 18.72 0.09
C ASP A 25 36.05 17.20 0.23
N GLY A 26 36.31 16.56 -0.91
CA GLY A 26 36.41 15.11 -1.02
C GLY A 26 37.69 14.55 -0.41
N GLN A 27 37.60 13.30 0.06
CA GLN A 27 38.64 12.30 -0.15
C GLN A 27 38.05 10.90 0.03
N GLY A 28 38.37 10.05 -0.94
CA GLY A 28 37.74 8.77 -1.17
C GLY A 28 37.95 7.76 -0.05
N SER A 29 36.86 7.08 0.27
CA SER A 29 36.91 5.69 0.73
C SER A 29 35.95 4.91 -0.15
N SER A 30 36.54 4.13 -1.06
CA SER A 30 35.85 3.07 -1.78
C SER A 30 35.38 2.02 -0.76
N SER A 31 34.21 2.22 -0.14
CA SER A 31 33.52 1.12 0.53
C SER A 31 32.94 0.25 -0.57
N SER A 32 33.57 -0.88 -0.82
CA SER A 32 33.04 -1.96 -1.63
C SER A 32 31.61 -2.26 -1.16
N ALA A 33 30.63 -1.96 -2.00
CA ALA A 33 29.29 -2.49 -1.83
C ALA A 33 29.42 -4.02 -1.90
N GLN A 34 29.33 -4.67 -0.74
CA GLN A 34 29.03 -6.10 -0.69
C GLN A 34 27.62 -6.26 -1.24
N HIS A 35 27.51 -6.37 -2.56
CA HIS A 35 26.38 -7.01 -3.18
C HIS A 35 26.36 -8.43 -2.62
N HIS A 36 25.45 -8.69 -1.68
CA HIS A 36 25.08 -10.06 -1.36
C HIS A 36 24.48 -10.64 -2.63
N ALA A 37 25.32 -11.33 -3.41
CA ALA A 37 24.88 -12.18 -4.49
C ALA A 37 24.08 -13.30 -3.83
N VAL A 38 22.76 -13.10 -3.73
CA VAL A 38 21.83 -14.19 -3.46
C VAL A 38 21.80 -15.01 -4.74
N GLY A 39 22.77 -15.92 -4.90
CA GLY A 39 22.68 -16.98 -5.89
C GLY A 39 21.35 -17.71 -5.71
N ALA A 40 20.79 -18.27 -6.79
CA ALA A 40 19.52 -18.99 -6.79
C ALA A 40 19.42 -19.91 -5.55
N SER A 41 18.76 -19.41 -4.52
CA SER A 41 18.68 -20.05 -3.22
C SER A 41 17.33 -20.72 -3.19
N THR A 42 17.33 -22.02 -2.96
CA THR A 42 16.08 -22.72 -2.64
C THR A 42 15.54 -22.13 -1.36
N ALA A 43 14.28 -21.69 -1.40
CA ALA A 43 13.63 -21.11 -0.23
C ALA A 43 13.71 -22.10 0.94
N ALA A 44 14.17 -21.63 2.10
CA ALA A 44 14.23 -22.47 3.30
C ALA A 44 12.81 -22.92 3.64
N THR A 45 12.61 -24.23 3.66
CA THR A 45 11.29 -24.82 3.91
C THR A 45 11.14 -25.15 5.39
N ALA A 46 10.14 -24.58 6.05
CA ALA A 46 9.78 -24.94 7.43
C ALA A 46 8.48 -25.76 7.42
N PRO A 47 8.36 -26.81 8.25
CA PRO A 47 7.10 -27.49 8.44
C PRO A 47 6.12 -26.55 9.17
N LEU A 48 4.88 -26.51 8.69
CA LEU A 48 3.78 -25.88 9.42
C LEU A 48 3.46 -26.68 10.68
N PRO A 49 2.77 -26.09 11.67
CA PRO A 49 2.27 -26.83 12.83
C PRO A 49 1.56 -28.13 12.42
N THR A 50 1.75 -29.21 13.15
CA THR A 50 1.16 -30.53 12.80
C THR A 50 -0.37 -30.53 12.84
N ASP A 51 -0.97 -29.58 13.55
CA ASP A 51 -2.39 -29.29 13.62
C ASP A 51 -2.85 -28.22 12.63
N PHE A 52 -1.98 -27.75 11.73
CA PHE A 52 -2.36 -26.82 10.66
C PHE A 52 -3.41 -27.48 9.76
N PRO A 53 -4.58 -26.86 9.52
CA PRO A 53 -5.67 -27.48 8.76
C PRO A 53 -5.41 -27.60 7.26
N GLY A 54 -4.22 -27.20 6.79
CA GLY A 54 -3.92 -27.06 5.39
C GLY A 54 -4.43 -25.72 4.85
N ILE A 55 -4.06 -25.39 3.61
CA ILE A 55 -4.68 -24.29 2.87
C ILE A 55 -5.51 -24.89 1.73
N PRO A 56 -6.60 -24.24 1.30
CA PRO A 56 -7.38 -24.70 0.16
C PRO A 56 -6.52 -24.91 -1.09
N ALA A 57 -6.83 -25.94 -1.88
CA ALA A 57 -6.12 -26.21 -3.12
C ALA A 57 -6.16 -24.98 -4.05
N GLY A 58 -5.00 -24.54 -4.54
CA GLY A 58 -4.88 -23.38 -5.41
C GLY A 58 -4.79 -22.03 -4.68
N ALA A 59 -5.07 -21.98 -3.37
CA ALA A 59 -4.80 -20.78 -2.58
C ALA A 59 -3.29 -20.61 -2.32
N VAL A 60 -2.85 -19.36 -2.20
CA VAL A 60 -1.48 -19.01 -1.83
C VAL A 60 -1.51 -17.85 -0.85
N VAL A 61 -0.72 -17.97 0.22
CA VAL A 61 -0.59 -16.92 1.24
C VAL A 61 0.84 -16.46 1.29
N ALA A 62 1.07 -15.16 1.23
CA ALA A 62 2.38 -14.55 1.44
C ALA A 62 2.32 -13.54 2.58
N TYR A 63 3.31 -13.55 3.47
CA TYR A 63 3.36 -12.60 4.58
C TYR A 63 4.79 -12.18 4.91
N HIS A 64 4.94 -11.06 5.61
CA HIS A 64 6.22 -10.56 6.10
C HIS A 64 6.21 -10.53 7.65
N ASP A 65 7.22 -11.13 8.29
CA ASP A 65 7.31 -11.30 9.75
C ASP A 65 8.58 -10.68 10.38
N GLY A 66 9.22 -9.73 9.69
CA GLY A 66 10.41 -9.04 10.20
C GLY A 66 11.73 -9.73 9.85
N ASP A 67 11.71 -11.03 9.59
CA ASP A 67 12.85 -11.80 9.09
C ASP A 67 12.86 -11.94 7.56
N GLY A 68 11.75 -11.60 6.90
CA GLY A 68 11.60 -11.58 5.45
C GLY A 68 10.21 -11.98 5.02
N VAL A 69 10.07 -12.45 3.78
CA VAL A 69 8.81 -12.92 3.21
C VAL A 69 8.70 -14.43 3.37
N LYS A 70 7.52 -14.88 3.79
CA LYS A 70 7.11 -16.28 3.86
C LYS A 70 5.98 -16.54 2.88
N VAL A 71 5.98 -17.69 2.21
CA VAL A 71 4.92 -18.11 1.27
C VAL A 71 4.44 -19.50 1.62
N ILE A 72 3.13 -19.68 1.81
CA ILE A 72 2.48 -20.96 2.07
C ILE A 72 1.71 -21.37 0.81
N THR A 73 1.97 -22.58 0.30
CA THR A 73 1.31 -23.18 -0.88
C THR A 73 0.68 -24.52 -0.54
N ALA A 74 -0.34 -24.96 -1.30
CA ALA A 74 -1.23 -26.06 -0.92
C ALA A 74 -0.78 -27.49 -1.26
N ILE A 75 0.23 -27.70 -2.12
CA ILE A 75 0.35 -28.99 -2.84
C ILE A 75 1.76 -29.60 -2.76
N PRO A 76 1.95 -30.91 -2.52
CA PRO A 76 0.99 -31.92 -2.04
C PRO A 76 0.85 -31.96 -0.51
N ALA A 77 1.67 -31.21 0.20
CA ALA A 77 1.51 -30.87 1.61
C ALA A 77 1.73 -29.36 1.73
N ALA A 78 1.08 -28.72 2.70
CA ALA A 78 1.26 -27.30 2.90
C ALA A 78 2.74 -27.03 3.28
N THR A 79 3.48 -26.39 2.38
CA THR A 79 4.89 -26.05 2.58
C THR A 79 5.04 -24.55 2.70
N GLN A 80 5.82 -24.12 3.69
CA GLN A 80 6.23 -22.74 3.81
C GLN A 80 7.61 -22.54 3.19
N ALA A 81 7.73 -21.65 2.22
CA ALA A 81 8.97 -21.16 1.66
C ALA A 81 9.32 -19.80 2.30
N SER A 82 10.61 -19.53 2.54
CA SER A 82 11.08 -18.22 3.04
C SER A 82 12.07 -17.58 2.07
N PHE A 83 11.98 -16.27 1.86
CA PHE A 83 12.96 -15.49 1.10
C PHE A 83 13.08 -14.04 1.59
N GLY A 84 14.17 -13.38 1.21
CA GLY A 84 14.45 -12.00 1.61
C GLY A 84 15.00 -11.88 3.02
N ALA A 85 14.95 -10.66 3.54
CA ALA A 85 15.48 -10.25 4.83
C ALA A 85 14.62 -9.11 5.40
N LYS A 86 15.00 -8.57 6.56
CA LYS A 86 14.28 -7.51 7.28
C LYS A 86 13.99 -6.23 6.47
N ASP A 87 14.82 -5.93 5.48
CA ASP A 87 14.68 -4.79 4.57
C ASP A 87 13.83 -5.09 3.32
N THR A 88 13.27 -6.29 3.23
CA THR A 88 12.32 -6.66 2.19
C THR A 88 10.96 -6.00 2.45
N GLY A 89 10.37 -5.44 1.40
CA GLY A 89 9.05 -4.83 1.45
C GLY A 89 7.93 -5.84 1.67
N ALA A 90 6.70 -5.32 1.77
CA ALA A 90 5.50 -6.15 1.84
C ALA A 90 5.37 -7.03 0.58
N PRO A 91 4.98 -8.31 0.72
CA PRO A 91 4.74 -9.16 -0.43
C PRO A 91 3.52 -8.71 -1.23
N SER A 92 3.56 -8.93 -2.54
CA SER A 92 2.44 -8.75 -3.45
C SER A 92 2.40 -9.88 -4.47
N PHE A 93 1.24 -10.13 -5.07
CA PHE A 93 1.08 -11.10 -6.14
C PHE A 93 1.09 -10.42 -7.51
N THR A 94 1.57 -11.13 -8.52
CA THR A 94 1.24 -10.78 -9.91
C THR A 94 -0.26 -10.98 -10.15
N ALA A 95 -0.83 -10.29 -11.15
CA ALA A 95 -2.28 -10.34 -11.39
C ALA A 95 -2.79 -11.74 -11.76
N ASP A 96 -1.93 -12.62 -12.30
CA ASP A 96 -2.28 -14.01 -12.55
C ASP A 96 -2.04 -14.96 -11.37
N GLY A 97 -1.44 -14.46 -10.28
CA GLY A 97 -1.14 -15.22 -9.06
C GLY A 97 0.01 -16.21 -9.18
N LYS A 98 0.75 -16.21 -10.29
CA LYS A 98 1.84 -17.18 -10.52
C LYS A 98 3.12 -16.83 -9.76
N HIS A 99 3.28 -15.57 -9.37
CA HIS A 99 4.46 -15.08 -8.68
C HIS A 99 4.06 -14.29 -7.44
N VAL A 100 4.84 -14.45 -6.37
CA VAL A 100 4.90 -13.55 -5.23
C VAL A 100 6.16 -12.72 -5.37
N PHE A 101 6.05 -11.39 -5.27
CA PHE A 101 7.21 -10.52 -5.34
C PHE A 101 7.26 -9.54 -4.17
N ALA A 102 8.45 -9.07 -3.86
CA ALA A 102 8.69 -7.98 -2.92
C ALA A 102 9.90 -7.16 -3.36
N SER A 103 9.83 -5.84 -3.20
CA SER A 103 10.96 -4.95 -3.42
C SER A 103 11.96 -5.06 -2.27
N VAL A 104 13.25 -5.02 -2.58
CA VAL A 104 14.34 -4.92 -1.61
C VAL A 104 15.00 -3.57 -1.80
N GLY A 105 15.28 -2.91 -0.68
CA GLY A 105 15.94 -1.62 -0.65
C GLY A 105 15.94 -1.04 0.75
N LYS A 106 16.71 0.03 0.96
CA LYS A 106 16.79 0.65 2.28
C LYS A 106 15.41 1.21 2.65
N ALA A 107 14.86 0.76 3.78
CA ALA A 107 13.51 1.02 4.30
C ALA A 107 13.08 2.51 4.44
N ASN A 108 13.93 3.45 4.03
CA ASN A 108 13.76 4.88 4.09
C ASN A 108 14.09 5.61 2.77
N ARG A 109 14.36 4.91 1.67
CA ARG A 109 14.63 5.52 0.37
C ARG A 109 13.64 5.04 -0.68
N GLN A 110 13.25 5.95 -1.57
CA GLN A 110 12.51 5.63 -2.79
C GLN A 110 13.45 4.95 -3.81
N ASP A 111 14.34 4.06 -3.35
CA ASP A 111 15.37 3.42 -4.14
C ASP A 111 15.37 1.93 -3.76
N ALA A 112 14.39 1.18 -4.27
CA ALA A 112 14.54 -0.27 -4.34
C ALA A 112 15.53 -0.56 -5.47
N ASP A 113 16.52 -1.40 -5.18
CA ASP A 113 17.54 -1.81 -6.14
C ASP A 113 17.29 -3.22 -6.68
N GLN A 114 16.39 -3.99 -6.04
CA GLN A 114 16.05 -5.35 -6.44
C GLN A 114 14.57 -5.67 -6.25
N ILE A 115 14.09 -6.63 -7.04
CA ILE A 115 12.86 -7.39 -6.79
C ILE A 115 13.26 -8.82 -6.44
N LEU A 116 12.72 -9.33 -5.34
CA LEU A 116 12.68 -10.76 -5.07
C LEU A 116 11.40 -11.32 -5.67
N ASP A 117 11.53 -12.36 -6.49
CA ASP A 117 10.45 -13.08 -7.15
C ASP A 117 10.45 -14.53 -6.68
N PHE A 118 9.30 -15.01 -6.21
CA PHE A 118 9.03 -16.39 -5.88
C PHE A 118 8.01 -16.95 -6.87
N ASP A 119 8.45 -17.89 -7.71
CA ASP A 119 7.58 -18.62 -8.62
C ASP A 119 6.82 -19.70 -7.84
N VAL A 120 5.49 -19.58 -7.82
CA VAL A 120 4.61 -20.43 -6.99
C VAL A 120 4.67 -21.90 -7.42
N ALA A 121 4.82 -22.18 -8.72
CA ALA A 121 4.76 -23.53 -9.26
C ALA A 121 6.08 -24.29 -9.01
N THR A 122 7.21 -23.64 -9.25
CA THR A 122 8.55 -24.22 -9.14
C THR A 122 9.17 -24.06 -7.76
N ARG A 123 8.64 -23.14 -6.93
CA ARG A 123 9.15 -22.78 -5.60
C ARG A 123 10.58 -22.24 -5.63
N THR A 124 10.93 -21.61 -6.74
CA THR A 124 12.25 -21.01 -6.91
C THR A 124 12.18 -19.52 -6.58
N VAL A 125 13.25 -19.02 -5.96
CA VAL A 125 13.42 -17.61 -5.68
C VAL A 125 14.47 -17.04 -6.61
N ARG A 126 14.19 -15.88 -7.19
CA ARG A 126 15.13 -15.10 -7.99
C ARG A 126 15.25 -13.70 -7.40
N SER A 127 16.49 -13.20 -7.35
CA SER A 127 16.74 -11.77 -7.14
C SER A 127 17.01 -11.12 -8.49
N ILE A 128 16.27 -10.05 -8.79
CA ILE A 128 16.30 -9.36 -10.06
C ILE A 128 16.72 -7.92 -9.80
N ALA A 129 17.85 -7.50 -10.37
CA ALA A 129 18.29 -6.11 -10.31
C ALA A 129 17.26 -5.21 -10.99
N CYS A 130 16.75 -4.23 -10.24
CA CYS A 130 15.62 -3.43 -10.66
C CYS A 130 15.63 -2.08 -9.92
N PRO A 131 15.91 -0.96 -10.59
CA PRO A 131 15.82 0.38 -9.98
C PRO A 131 14.34 0.80 -9.89
N CYS A 132 13.52 0.01 -9.21
CA CYS A 132 12.07 0.07 -9.26
C CYS A 132 11.46 0.18 -7.86
N ALA A 133 11.74 1.31 -7.24
CA ALA A 133 11.29 1.68 -5.90
C ALA A 133 9.82 1.37 -5.57
N LYS A 134 8.95 1.47 -6.58
CA LYS A 134 7.51 1.19 -6.47
C LYS A 134 7.01 0.41 -7.68
N ALA A 135 7.46 -0.83 -7.80
CA ALA A 135 6.89 -1.76 -8.76
C ALA A 135 5.48 -2.19 -8.31
N VAL A 136 4.55 -2.23 -9.25
CA VAL A 136 3.17 -2.68 -9.04
C VAL A 136 2.86 -3.77 -10.07
N ALA A 137 2.08 -4.78 -9.66
CA ALA A 137 1.59 -5.80 -10.58
C ALA A 137 0.65 -5.19 -11.62
N ALA A 138 0.93 -5.48 -12.90
CA ALA A 138 0.07 -5.18 -14.04
C ALA A 138 -0.54 -6.49 -14.58
N SER A 139 -0.82 -6.58 -15.88
CA SER A 139 -1.37 -7.78 -16.52
C SER A 139 -0.44 -9.01 -16.41
N GLY A 140 -1.01 -10.18 -16.13
CA GLY A 140 -0.25 -11.44 -16.08
C GLY A 140 0.82 -11.43 -14.99
N SER A 141 2.03 -11.88 -15.32
CA SER A 141 3.22 -11.81 -14.44
C SER A 141 4.07 -10.53 -14.63
N MET A 142 3.51 -9.49 -15.23
CA MET A 142 4.24 -8.24 -15.47
C MET A 142 4.19 -7.32 -14.26
N LEU A 143 5.33 -6.73 -13.92
CA LEU A 143 5.44 -5.60 -13.00
C LEU A 143 5.68 -4.33 -13.79
N VAL A 144 5.18 -3.20 -13.30
CA VAL A 144 5.38 -1.88 -13.90
C VAL A 144 5.75 -0.84 -12.85
N TRP A 145 6.54 0.15 -13.23
CA TRP A 145 6.89 1.31 -12.39
C TRP A 145 7.20 2.53 -13.26
N TRP A 146 7.27 3.68 -12.61
CA TRP A 146 7.64 4.93 -13.26
C TRP A 146 9.14 5.17 -13.13
N GLU A 147 9.79 5.54 -14.23
CA GLU A 147 11.15 6.04 -14.26
C GLU A 147 11.13 7.47 -14.81
N ASP A 148 11.62 8.41 -14.01
CA ASP A 148 11.64 9.81 -14.39
C ASP A 148 12.49 10.05 -15.65
N PRO A 149 12.13 11.06 -16.47
CA PRO A 149 11.00 11.98 -16.27
C PRO A 149 9.66 11.49 -16.83
N ASP A 150 9.66 10.48 -17.71
CA ASP A 150 8.54 10.17 -18.60
C ASP A 150 8.46 8.71 -19.06
N ARG A 151 9.15 7.77 -18.40
CA ARG A 151 9.19 6.37 -18.83
C ARG A 151 8.34 5.49 -17.94
N LEU A 152 7.40 4.79 -18.54
CA LEU A 152 6.76 3.65 -17.90
C LEU A 152 7.60 2.41 -18.22
N MET A 153 8.11 1.78 -17.16
CA MET A 153 8.98 0.63 -17.23
C MET A 153 8.19 -0.65 -16.96
N SER A 154 8.70 -1.78 -17.44
CA SER A 154 8.15 -3.10 -17.15
C SER A 154 9.21 -4.16 -16.88
N LEU A 155 8.77 -5.22 -16.20
CA LEU A 155 9.53 -6.44 -15.93
C LEU A 155 8.57 -7.63 -16.04
N ASP A 156 8.83 -8.56 -16.97
CA ASP A 156 8.00 -9.76 -17.15
C ASP A 156 8.64 -10.97 -16.46
N LEU A 157 8.03 -11.43 -15.36
CA LEU A 157 8.58 -12.51 -14.54
C LEU A 157 8.46 -13.89 -15.20
N ARG A 158 7.76 -14.03 -16.34
CA ARG A 158 7.73 -15.29 -17.12
C ARG A 158 9.03 -15.54 -17.87
N GLU A 159 9.81 -14.49 -18.13
CA GLU A 159 11.09 -14.63 -18.81
C GLU A 159 12.06 -15.42 -17.89
N PRO A 160 12.86 -16.36 -18.43
CA PRO A 160 13.85 -17.09 -17.64
C PRO A 160 14.90 -16.17 -16.98
N ASP A 161 15.29 -15.11 -17.70
CA ASP A 161 16.21 -14.05 -17.27
C ASP A 161 15.52 -12.68 -17.40
N PRO A 162 14.59 -12.36 -16.49
CA PRO A 162 13.73 -11.19 -16.60
C PRO A 162 14.54 -9.91 -16.39
N LYS A 163 14.40 -8.96 -17.32
CA LYS A 163 15.13 -7.68 -17.29
C LYS A 163 14.19 -6.48 -17.41
N PRO A 164 14.45 -5.39 -16.66
CA PRO A 164 13.78 -4.12 -16.87
C PRO A 164 13.82 -3.66 -18.32
N LYS A 165 12.68 -3.27 -18.87
CA LYS A 165 12.54 -2.72 -20.22
C LYS A 165 11.65 -1.47 -20.18
N ILE A 166 11.88 -0.56 -21.11
CA ILE A 166 10.93 0.55 -21.33
C ILE A 166 9.67 -0.08 -21.92
N LEU A 167 8.55 0.00 -21.20
CA LEU A 167 7.25 -0.38 -21.74
C LEU A 167 6.78 0.69 -22.72
N ARG A 168 7.01 1.97 -22.38
CA ARG A 168 6.68 3.15 -23.20
C ARG A 168 7.23 4.44 -22.62
N THR A 169 7.34 5.45 -23.48
CA THR A 169 7.46 6.85 -23.08
C THR A 169 6.07 7.48 -22.99
N VAL A 170 5.79 8.20 -21.91
CA VAL A 170 4.47 8.78 -21.60
C VAL A 170 4.62 10.25 -21.32
N GLN A 171 4.04 11.07 -22.20
CA GLN A 171 3.86 12.48 -21.90
C GLN A 171 2.59 12.65 -21.05
N LEU A 172 2.76 12.86 -19.74
CA LEU A 172 1.63 13.18 -18.88
C LEU A 172 1.15 14.61 -19.16
N PRO A 173 -0.18 14.81 -19.32
CA PRO A 173 -0.73 16.14 -19.53
C PRO A 173 -0.48 17.02 -18.31
N THR A 174 -0.33 18.32 -18.52
CA THR A 174 -0.39 19.29 -17.41
C THR A 174 -1.83 19.31 -16.88
N PRO A 175 -2.05 19.21 -15.55
CA PRO A 175 -3.37 19.43 -14.98
C PRO A 175 -3.94 20.78 -15.45
N ALA A 176 -5.23 20.81 -15.75
CA ALA A 176 -5.88 22.05 -16.15
C ALA A 176 -5.77 23.10 -15.02
N PRO A 177 -5.53 24.39 -15.31
CA PRO A 177 -5.30 25.41 -14.28
C PRO A 177 -6.43 25.55 -13.26
N ASP A 178 -7.68 25.34 -13.67
CA ASP A 178 -8.88 25.33 -12.81
C ASP A 178 -8.93 24.12 -11.86
N LYS A 179 -8.12 23.10 -12.13
CA LYS A 179 -7.95 21.90 -11.30
C LYS A 179 -6.72 21.98 -10.42
N ILE A 180 -5.92 23.04 -10.51
CA ILE A 180 -4.81 23.28 -9.60
C ILE A 180 -5.37 23.94 -8.34
N GLN A 181 -5.34 23.24 -7.22
CA GLN A 181 -5.77 23.82 -5.93
C GLN A 181 -4.74 24.86 -5.45
N GLY A 182 -5.15 26.13 -5.41
CA GLY A 182 -4.39 27.26 -4.85
C GLY A 182 -3.44 27.98 -5.82
N GLU A 183 -2.77 29.03 -5.34
CA GLU A 183 -1.72 29.80 -6.07
C GLU A 183 -0.39 29.02 -6.21
N LEU A 184 -0.46 27.69 -6.31
CA LEU A 184 0.72 26.85 -6.46
C LEU A 184 1.16 26.86 -7.92
N SER A 185 2.40 27.29 -8.17
CA SER A 185 3.04 27.04 -9.46
C SER A 185 3.20 25.52 -9.65
N TRP A 186 2.65 25.00 -10.74
CA TRP A 186 2.80 23.59 -11.08
C TRP A 186 4.22 23.32 -11.57
N GLN A 187 5.03 22.63 -10.77
CA GLN A 187 6.14 21.86 -11.28
C GLN A 187 5.99 20.42 -10.75
N PRO A 188 6.24 19.40 -11.57
CA PRO A 188 5.98 18.01 -11.17
C PRO A 188 7.08 17.49 -10.24
N SER A 189 6.70 16.81 -9.15
CA SER A 189 7.62 15.98 -8.35
C SER A 189 6.94 14.69 -7.89
N GLY A 190 7.74 13.67 -7.52
CA GLY A 190 7.23 12.43 -6.93
C GLY A 190 6.23 11.69 -7.81
N THR A 191 6.53 11.56 -9.12
CA THR A 191 5.70 10.77 -10.03
C THR A 191 5.91 9.28 -9.74
N ALA A 192 4.84 8.52 -9.55
CA ALA A 192 4.93 7.09 -9.30
C ALA A 192 3.72 6.34 -9.86
N VAL A 193 3.94 5.11 -10.31
CA VAL A 193 2.83 4.16 -10.47
C VAL A 193 2.29 3.83 -9.09
N ILE A 194 0.98 3.98 -8.91
CA ILE A 194 0.30 3.71 -7.63
C ILE A 194 -0.68 2.54 -7.74
N GLY A 195 -1.01 2.09 -8.95
CA GLY A 195 -1.90 0.98 -9.23
C GLY A 195 -1.83 0.60 -10.71
N ALA A 196 -2.09 -0.65 -11.05
CA ALA A 196 -2.24 -1.08 -12.43
C ALA A 196 -3.30 -2.18 -12.56
N SER A 197 -3.88 -2.30 -13.76
CA SER A 197 -4.75 -3.40 -14.16
C SER A 197 -4.30 -3.96 -15.51
N ARG A 198 -5.17 -4.69 -16.21
CA ARG A 198 -4.85 -5.25 -17.52
C ARG A 198 -4.49 -4.17 -18.53
N ASP A 199 -5.33 -3.14 -18.62
CA ASP A 199 -5.30 -2.15 -19.70
C ASP A 199 -4.99 -0.72 -19.21
N ILE A 200 -4.82 -0.54 -17.89
CA ILE A 200 -4.72 0.78 -17.24
C ILE A 200 -3.54 0.87 -16.26
N VAL A 201 -2.64 1.78 -16.61
CA VAL A 201 -1.62 2.53 -15.87
C VAL A 201 -2.09 3.60 -14.87
N LEU A 202 -2.24 3.40 -13.55
CA LEU A 202 -2.56 4.53 -12.66
C LEU A 202 -1.29 5.18 -12.08
N ILE A 203 -1.09 6.46 -12.40
CA ILE A 203 0.04 7.27 -11.95
C ILE A 203 -0.46 8.37 -10.99
N GLY A 204 0.23 8.50 -9.85
CA GLY A 204 0.11 9.63 -8.95
C GLY A 204 1.29 10.58 -9.13
N ARG A 205 1.04 11.89 -9.08
CA ARG A 205 2.08 12.92 -9.13
C ARG A 205 1.77 14.04 -8.15
N LEU A 206 2.78 14.47 -7.40
CA LEU A 206 2.66 15.56 -6.45
C LEU A 206 3.02 16.90 -7.11
N PRO A 207 2.41 18.01 -6.68
CA PRO A 207 2.91 19.34 -6.99
C PRO A 207 4.23 19.62 -6.23
N THR A 208 5.17 20.36 -6.83
CA THR A 208 6.54 20.55 -6.33
C THR A 208 6.66 21.21 -4.97
N LYS A 209 5.75 22.11 -4.60
CA LYS A 209 5.87 22.77 -3.29
C LYS A 209 5.21 21.85 -2.27
N PRO A 210 5.98 21.13 -1.42
CA PRO A 210 5.37 20.35 -0.37
C PRO A 210 4.58 21.34 0.49
N LEU A 211 3.26 21.24 0.43
CA LEU A 211 2.46 21.72 1.54
C LEU A 211 2.95 20.97 2.79
N PRO A 212 2.76 21.48 4.00
CA PRO A 212 3.08 20.74 5.22
C PRO A 212 2.42 19.34 5.30
N THR A 213 1.49 19.01 4.40
CA THR A 213 0.86 17.69 4.21
C THR A 213 1.32 16.88 3.02
N GLY A 214 2.16 17.42 2.13
CA GLY A 214 2.49 16.84 0.82
C GLY A 214 1.52 17.22 -0.32
N GLY A 215 0.39 17.86 -0.01
CA GLY A 215 -0.61 18.32 -0.97
C GLY A 215 -1.39 17.22 -1.69
N PRO A 216 -2.42 17.58 -2.47
CA PRO A 216 -3.22 16.62 -3.20
C PRO A 216 -2.37 15.95 -4.28
N THR A 217 -2.49 14.62 -4.38
CA THR A 217 -1.93 13.86 -5.52
C THR A 217 -2.79 14.07 -6.74
N TYR A 218 -2.19 14.43 -7.87
CA TYR A 218 -2.86 14.43 -9.16
C TYR A 218 -2.79 13.04 -9.77
N LEU A 219 -3.93 12.56 -10.23
CA LEU A 219 -4.09 11.22 -10.77
C LEU A 219 -4.10 11.28 -12.29
N PHE A 220 -3.40 10.32 -12.90
CA PHE A 220 -3.33 10.14 -14.34
C PHE A 220 -3.51 8.68 -14.68
N THR A 221 -4.17 8.41 -15.80
CA THR A 221 -4.29 7.07 -16.35
C THR A 221 -3.51 7.00 -17.64
N VAL A 222 -2.78 5.90 -17.84
CA VAL A 222 -2.13 5.55 -19.10
C VAL A 222 -2.79 4.29 -19.62
N GLN A 223 -3.50 4.39 -20.73
CA GLN A 223 -4.15 3.26 -21.39
C GLN A 223 -3.13 2.45 -22.18
N ASP A 224 -3.44 1.21 -22.57
CA ASP A 224 -2.53 0.32 -23.31
C ASP A 224 -1.98 0.87 -24.62
N ASP A 225 -2.70 1.76 -25.29
CA ASP A 225 -2.25 2.45 -26.52
C ASP A 225 -1.24 3.59 -26.26
N GLY A 226 -0.94 3.89 -24.98
CA GLY A 226 -0.07 4.98 -24.57
C GLY A 226 -0.81 6.28 -24.24
N THR A 227 -2.12 6.34 -24.49
CA THR A 227 -2.94 7.54 -24.22
C THR A 227 -2.94 7.85 -22.73
N ALA A 228 -2.44 9.04 -22.38
CA ALA A 228 -2.45 9.57 -21.02
C ALA A 228 -3.63 10.54 -20.83
N ARG A 229 -4.36 10.38 -19.72
CA ARG A 229 -5.47 11.26 -19.32
C ARG A 229 -5.25 11.72 -17.88
N SER A 230 -5.53 13.00 -17.61
CA SER A 230 -5.64 13.50 -16.23
C SER A 230 -7.02 13.19 -15.67
N LEU A 231 -7.06 12.69 -14.44
CA LEU A 231 -8.28 12.55 -13.64
C LEU A 231 -8.47 13.72 -12.66
N GLY A 232 -7.55 14.70 -12.68
CA GLY A 232 -7.51 15.80 -11.72
C GLY A 232 -6.87 15.43 -10.39
N ALA A 233 -7.07 16.28 -9.39
CA ALA A 233 -6.63 16.03 -8.02
C ALA A 233 -7.45 14.89 -7.40
N ALA A 234 -6.78 13.98 -6.69
CA ALA A 234 -7.42 13.00 -5.84
C ALA A 234 -8.26 13.71 -4.77
N ASN A 235 -9.34 13.06 -4.34
CA ASN A 235 -10.07 13.49 -3.16
C ASN A 235 -9.22 13.15 -1.93
N SER A 236 -8.26 14.03 -1.59
CA SER A 236 -7.26 13.86 -0.53
C SER A 236 -6.43 15.15 -0.39
N ASP A 237 -6.11 15.56 0.84
CA ASP A 237 -5.17 16.66 1.13
C ASP A 237 -3.70 16.17 1.24
N GLY A 238 -3.52 14.85 1.28
CA GLY A 238 -2.22 14.19 1.38
C GLY A 238 -1.93 13.24 0.21
N PRO A 239 -0.72 12.66 0.19
CA PRO A 239 -0.29 11.79 -0.90
C PRO A 239 -1.12 10.51 -0.97
N VAL A 240 -1.59 10.17 -2.17
CA VAL A 240 -2.13 8.86 -2.51
C VAL A 240 -0.98 7.99 -2.95
N THR A 241 -0.59 7.03 -2.11
CA THR A 241 0.61 6.20 -2.36
C THR A 241 0.30 4.85 -2.99
N ARG A 242 -0.97 4.43 -2.98
CA ARG A 242 -1.44 3.14 -3.51
C ARG A 242 -2.91 3.24 -3.92
N ALA A 243 -3.25 2.57 -5.00
CA ALA A 243 -4.61 2.32 -5.44
C ALA A 243 -4.75 0.85 -5.85
N LEU A 244 -5.95 0.29 -5.71
CA LEU A 244 -6.23 -1.11 -5.97
C LEU A 244 -7.33 -1.25 -6.98
N PHE A 245 -7.05 -1.96 -8.07
CA PHE A 245 -8.06 -2.33 -9.04
C PHE A 245 -8.86 -3.52 -8.53
N SER A 246 -10.17 -3.47 -8.76
CA SER A 246 -11.10 -4.59 -8.54
C SER A 246 -10.70 -5.81 -9.39
N PRO A 247 -11.11 -7.03 -8.99
CA PRO A 247 -11.01 -8.20 -9.85
C PRO A 247 -11.74 -7.93 -11.18
N GLY A 248 -10.97 -7.74 -12.26
CA GLY A 248 -11.50 -7.37 -13.58
C GLY A 248 -11.33 -5.90 -13.98
N GLY A 249 -10.82 -5.03 -13.09
CA GLY A 249 -10.36 -3.68 -13.44
C GLY A 249 -11.46 -2.67 -13.79
N LYS A 250 -12.72 -2.97 -13.49
CA LYS A 250 -13.86 -2.07 -13.75
C LYS A 250 -13.89 -0.85 -12.82
N GLN A 251 -13.23 -0.98 -11.68
CA GLN A 251 -13.10 0.07 -10.67
C GLN A 251 -11.70 0.00 -10.06
N PHE A 252 -11.22 1.13 -9.55
CA PHE A 252 -10.13 1.16 -8.60
C PHE A 252 -10.50 1.97 -7.36
N ALA A 253 -9.88 1.65 -6.22
CA ALA A 253 -10.10 2.34 -4.98
C ALA A 253 -8.78 2.80 -4.35
N TYR A 254 -8.82 3.91 -3.62
CA TYR A 254 -7.67 4.45 -2.89
C TYR A 254 -8.11 5.09 -1.57
N ILE A 255 -7.17 5.19 -0.64
CA ILE A 255 -7.39 5.89 0.64
C ILE A 255 -7.02 7.37 0.45
N GLY A 256 -8.00 8.24 0.62
CA GLY A 256 -7.80 9.68 0.74
C GLY A 256 -7.52 10.06 2.20
N ARG A 257 -6.64 11.03 2.43
CA ARG A 257 -6.33 11.56 3.77
C ARG A 257 -6.54 13.06 3.80
N TYR A 258 -7.27 13.54 4.79
CA TYR A 258 -7.66 14.94 4.92
C TYR A 258 -7.21 15.47 6.27
N ARG A 259 -7.01 16.78 6.38
CA ARG A 259 -6.87 17.42 7.69
C ARG A 259 -8.26 17.64 8.28
N ALA A 260 -8.55 16.99 9.41
CA ALA A 260 -9.76 17.27 10.18
C ALA A 260 -9.56 18.48 11.10
N SER A 261 -8.36 18.63 11.67
CA SER A 261 -7.93 19.80 12.45
C SER A 261 -6.43 20.08 12.24
N SER A 262 -5.84 20.99 13.02
CA SER A 262 -4.39 21.18 13.04
C SER A 262 -3.64 19.93 13.51
N ASN A 263 -4.28 19.08 14.32
CA ASN A 263 -3.65 17.94 14.98
C ASN A 263 -4.24 16.58 14.55
N SER A 264 -5.40 16.56 13.88
CA SER A 264 -6.06 15.31 13.48
C SER A 264 -6.20 15.17 11.97
N ARG A 265 -6.09 13.93 11.49
CA ARG A 265 -6.27 13.57 10.08
C ARG A 265 -7.46 12.62 9.94
N SER A 266 -8.38 12.98 9.05
CA SER A 266 -9.46 12.12 8.61
C SER A 266 -9.00 11.27 7.43
N ALA A 267 -9.59 10.10 7.21
CA ALA A 267 -9.40 9.32 6.00
C ALA A 267 -10.73 8.85 5.42
N SER A 268 -10.78 8.73 4.09
CA SER A 268 -11.92 8.19 3.36
C SER A 268 -11.46 7.16 2.33
N VAL A 269 -12.41 6.37 1.84
CA VAL A 269 -12.20 5.49 0.68
C VAL A 269 -12.85 6.13 -0.53
N SER A 270 -12.06 6.34 -1.58
CA SER A 270 -12.54 6.84 -2.86
C SER A 270 -12.51 5.70 -3.88
N ILE A 271 -13.58 5.59 -4.67
CA ILE A 271 -13.79 4.53 -5.65
C ILE A 271 -14.04 5.20 -6.99
N VAL A 272 -13.31 4.78 -8.01
CA VAL A 272 -13.38 5.36 -9.35
C VAL A 272 -13.79 4.28 -10.33
N ASP A 273 -14.87 4.53 -11.05
CA ASP A 273 -15.32 3.68 -12.16
C ASP A 273 -14.44 3.93 -13.39
N THR A 274 -13.87 2.87 -13.99
CA THR A 274 -12.89 3.01 -15.08
C THR A 274 -13.53 3.27 -16.45
N SER A 275 -14.85 3.12 -16.56
CA SER A 275 -15.58 3.40 -17.81
C SER A 275 -16.05 4.86 -17.86
N THR A 276 -16.54 5.38 -16.73
CA THR A 276 -17.10 6.73 -16.61
C THR A 276 -16.13 7.74 -16.00
N TRP A 277 -15.09 7.26 -15.31
CA TRP A 277 -14.14 8.05 -14.53
C TRP A 277 -14.79 8.86 -13.40
N GLN A 278 -16.01 8.49 -13.02
CA GLN A 278 -16.70 9.10 -11.89
C GLN A 278 -16.13 8.56 -10.59
N THR A 279 -15.89 9.48 -9.64
CA THR A 279 -15.44 9.15 -8.29
C THR A 279 -16.62 9.15 -7.34
N GLN A 280 -16.69 8.13 -6.48
CA GLN A 280 -17.61 8.03 -5.36
C GLN A 280 -16.81 7.90 -4.07
N THR A 281 -17.34 8.44 -2.98
CA THR A 281 -16.74 8.35 -1.64
C THR A 281 -17.83 7.93 -0.66
N PRO A 282 -18.23 6.65 -0.63
CA PRO A 282 -19.29 6.18 0.25
C PRO A 282 -18.88 6.38 1.71
N SER A 283 -19.79 6.95 2.52
CA SER A 283 -19.52 7.17 3.94
C SER A 283 -19.47 5.82 4.65
N ILE A 284 -18.34 5.51 5.30
CA ILE A 284 -18.29 4.43 6.28
C ILE A 284 -19.15 4.90 7.47
N ALA A 285 -20.02 4.03 7.96
CA ALA A 285 -20.95 4.40 9.02
C ALA A 285 -20.15 4.84 10.24
N ASP A 286 -20.25 6.11 10.59
CA ASP A 286 -19.49 6.68 11.68
C ASP A 286 -20.33 7.67 12.47
N SER A 287 -20.13 7.66 13.79
CA SER A 287 -21.00 8.39 14.72
C SER A 287 -20.94 9.88 14.39
N SER A 288 -22.09 10.54 14.26
CA SER A 288 -22.23 11.98 14.03
C SER A 288 -21.74 12.85 15.21
N SER A 289 -20.91 12.29 16.09
CA SER A 289 -20.42 12.95 17.29
C SER A 289 -19.36 13.99 16.92
N PRO A 290 -19.53 15.26 17.33
CA PRO A 290 -18.53 16.29 17.12
C PRO A 290 -17.16 15.89 17.67
N GLY A 291 -16.10 16.14 16.90
CA GLY A 291 -14.71 15.86 17.29
C GLY A 291 -14.25 14.41 17.12
N VAL A 292 -15.08 13.54 16.55
CA VAL A 292 -14.68 12.20 16.12
C VAL A 292 -14.10 12.28 14.70
N VAL A 293 -12.93 11.68 14.52
CA VAL A 293 -12.17 11.73 13.26
C VAL A 293 -12.02 10.31 12.72
N PRO A 294 -12.54 10.04 11.50
CA PRO A 294 -12.47 8.72 10.91
C PRO A 294 -11.07 8.41 10.41
N GLY A 295 -10.67 7.16 10.51
CA GLY A 295 -9.39 6.65 10.08
C GLY A 295 -9.55 5.39 9.24
N VAL A 296 -8.72 5.27 8.21
CA VAL A 296 -8.65 4.10 7.34
C VAL A 296 -7.18 3.70 7.22
N THR A 297 -6.84 2.46 7.58
CA THR A 297 -5.44 1.98 7.53
C THR A 297 -5.16 1.08 6.35
N SER A 298 -6.17 0.36 5.86
CA SER A 298 -5.99 -0.73 4.91
C SER A 298 -7.17 -0.83 3.97
N LEU A 299 -6.91 -1.30 2.75
CA LEU A 299 -7.90 -1.46 1.68
C LEU A 299 -7.50 -2.69 0.87
N TRP A 300 -8.46 -3.53 0.50
CA TRP A 300 -8.26 -4.67 -0.41
C TRP A 300 -9.57 -5.05 -1.10
N TRP A 301 -9.46 -5.74 -2.23
CA TRP A 301 -10.60 -6.39 -2.87
C TRP A 301 -10.58 -7.87 -2.50
N ASP A 302 -11.71 -8.40 -2.06
CA ASP A 302 -11.90 -9.85 -1.93
C ASP A 302 -12.13 -10.46 -3.33
N SER A 303 -12.02 -11.78 -3.40
CA SER A 303 -12.18 -12.63 -4.56
C SER A 303 -13.55 -12.53 -5.23
N ASP A 304 -14.60 -12.20 -4.49
CA ASP A 304 -15.95 -11.94 -4.99
C ASP A 304 -16.12 -10.52 -5.57
N GLY A 305 -15.09 -9.69 -5.46
CA GLY A 305 -15.10 -8.30 -5.89
C GLY A 305 -15.67 -7.33 -4.85
N ALA A 306 -15.95 -7.76 -3.63
CA ALA A 306 -16.25 -6.85 -2.53
C ALA A 306 -15.02 -6.02 -2.16
N LEU A 307 -15.23 -4.75 -1.79
CA LEU A 307 -14.16 -3.87 -1.33
C LEU A 307 -14.17 -3.84 0.20
N ASP A 308 -13.08 -4.28 0.80
CA ASP A 308 -12.93 -4.31 2.24
C ASP A 308 -11.92 -3.27 2.72
N THR A 309 -12.13 -2.81 3.94
CA THR A 309 -11.28 -1.81 4.57
C THR A 309 -11.17 -2.02 6.07
N VAL A 310 -10.03 -1.61 6.64
CA VAL A 310 -9.94 -1.42 8.09
C VAL A 310 -10.24 0.03 8.40
N TYR A 311 -11.26 0.20 9.22
CA TYR A 311 -11.74 1.50 9.66
C TYR A 311 -11.67 1.60 11.19
N TYR A 312 -11.31 2.78 11.69
CA TYR A 312 -11.29 3.14 13.12
C TYR A 312 -11.72 4.60 13.27
N SER A 313 -12.05 5.03 14.48
CA SER A 313 -12.17 6.46 14.79
C SER A 313 -11.56 6.82 16.13
N ASP A 314 -11.01 8.02 16.17
CA ASP A 314 -10.49 8.64 17.37
C ASP A 314 -11.25 9.91 17.68
N LYS A 315 -11.39 10.22 18.97
CA LYS A 315 -11.88 11.51 19.44
C LYS A 315 -10.70 12.39 19.78
N GLU A 316 -10.70 13.59 19.22
CA GLU A 316 -9.75 14.62 19.60
C GLU A 316 -10.10 15.12 21.00
N GLY A 317 -9.27 14.77 21.97
CA GLY A 317 -9.24 15.45 23.26
C GLY A 317 -8.46 16.75 23.11
N SER A 318 -8.98 17.86 23.59
CA SER A 318 -8.15 19.01 23.93
C SER A 318 -8.53 19.40 25.35
N PRO A 319 -7.61 19.34 26.34
CA PRO A 319 -6.16 19.07 26.27
C PRO A 319 -5.78 17.58 26.36
N SER A 320 -6.74 16.65 26.35
CA SER A 320 -6.50 15.21 26.56
C SER A 320 -5.86 14.53 25.34
N PRO A 321 -5.15 13.40 25.50
CA PRO A 321 -4.67 12.61 24.36
C PRO A 321 -5.85 12.14 23.48
N MET A 322 -5.57 11.89 22.19
CA MET A 322 -6.52 11.20 21.31
C MET A 322 -6.99 9.92 21.98
N THR A 323 -8.30 9.72 22.01
CA THR A 323 -8.92 8.52 22.58
C THR A 323 -9.63 7.78 21.48
N THR A 324 -9.32 6.50 21.29
CA THR A 324 -10.01 5.66 20.31
C THR A 324 -11.47 5.48 20.72
N VAL A 325 -12.39 5.84 19.81
CA VAL A 325 -13.83 5.69 19.96
C VAL A 325 -14.28 4.37 19.39
N THR A 326 -13.87 4.11 18.14
CA THR A 326 -14.14 2.85 17.46
C THR A 326 -12.78 2.19 17.21
N PRO A 327 -12.49 1.02 17.82
CA PRO A 327 -11.27 0.29 17.52
C PRO A 327 -11.24 -0.11 16.03
N PRO A 328 -10.06 -0.43 15.49
CA PRO A 328 -9.96 -0.95 14.13
C PRO A 328 -10.86 -2.17 13.92
N ASN A 329 -11.79 -2.06 12.97
CA ASN A 329 -12.71 -3.10 12.57
C ASN A 329 -12.71 -3.22 11.05
N ILE A 330 -13.15 -4.37 10.55
CA ILE A 330 -13.21 -4.64 9.12
C ILE A 330 -14.62 -4.34 8.61
N TRP A 331 -14.67 -3.55 7.54
CA TRP A 331 -15.89 -3.16 6.86
C TRP A 331 -15.81 -3.58 5.41
N THR A 332 -16.92 -4.10 4.89
CA THR A 332 -17.09 -4.45 3.48
C THR A 332 -18.08 -3.50 2.83
N LEU A 333 -17.79 -3.09 1.60
CA LEU A 333 -18.69 -2.28 0.80
C LEU A 333 -19.55 -3.21 -0.07
N THR A 334 -20.85 -3.22 0.20
CA THR A 334 -21.84 -3.93 -0.62
C THR A 334 -22.96 -2.97 -0.97
N ASP A 335 -23.37 -2.91 -2.23
CA ASP A 335 -24.46 -2.03 -2.69
C ASP A 335 -24.29 -0.58 -2.23
N GLN A 336 -23.07 -0.02 -2.37
CA GLN A 336 -22.72 1.35 -1.97
C GLN A 336 -22.85 1.64 -0.47
N THR A 337 -23.02 0.62 0.37
CA THR A 337 -23.16 0.74 1.81
C THR A 337 -22.09 -0.08 2.52
N TRP A 338 -21.40 0.55 3.47
CA TRP A 338 -20.43 -0.15 4.30
C TRP A 338 -21.14 -0.97 5.39
N LYS A 339 -20.76 -2.23 5.52
CA LYS A 339 -21.22 -3.14 6.58
C LYS A 339 -20.02 -3.68 7.34
N GLN A 340 -20.07 -3.61 8.65
CA GLN A 340 -19.03 -4.20 9.49
C GLN A 340 -19.13 -5.73 9.42
N ILE A 341 -17.99 -6.39 9.19
CA ILE A 341 -17.90 -7.86 9.09
C ILE A 341 -16.86 -8.47 10.04
N GLY A 342 -15.92 -7.69 10.56
CA GLY A 342 -14.93 -8.11 11.54
C GLY A 342 -15.06 -7.37 12.87
N PHE A 343 -14.56 -7.98 13.94
CA PHE A 343 -14.65 -7.46 15.31
C PHE A 343 -13.27 -7.49 16.00
N ASP A 344 -13.16 -6.79 17.13
CA ASP A 344 -12.09 -6.97 18.14
C ASP A 344 -10.65 -6.73 17.66
N GLY A 345 -10.42 -5.70 16.83
CA GLY A 345 -9.06 -5.28 16.46
C GLY A 345 -8.42 -6.11 15.35
N GLU A 346 -9.22 -6.87 14.60
CA GLU A 346 -8.82 -7.45 13.33
C GLU A 346 -8.38 -6.35 12.35
N ARG A 347 -7.23 -6.57 11.72
CA ARG A 347 -6.59 -5.63 10.78
C ARG A 347 -6.62 -6.12 9.33
N TRP A 348 -7.03 -7.35 9.11
CA TRP A 348 -7.16 -7.92 7.78
C TRP A 348 -7.93 -9.24 7.86
N LEU A 349 -8.82 -9.47 6.91
CA LEU A 349 -9.61 -10.70 6.77
C LEU A 349 -9.73 -10.98 5.27
N TYR A 350 -9.52 -12.21 4.86
CA TYR A 350 -9.59 -12.59 3.46
C TYR A 350 -10.13 -14.00 3.28
N HIS A 351 -11.08 -14.17 2.38
CA HIS A 351 -11.64 -15.47 2.05
C HIS A 351 -10.75 -16.19 1.03
N LEU A 352 -10.11 -17.28 1.44
CA LEU A 352 -9.26 -18.10 0.57
C LEU A 352 -10.09 -19.06 -0.30
N ALA A 353 -11.18 -19.57 0.29
CA ALA A 353 -12.17 -20.45 -0.31
C ALA A 353 -13.40 -20.50 0.62
N PRO A 354 -14.54 -21.08 0.19
CA PRO A 354 -15.66 -21.32 1.10
C PRO A 354 -15.22 -22.08 2.37
N GLY A 355 -15.46 -21.47 3.54
CA GLY A 355 -15.07 -22.04 4.83
C GLY A 355 -13.58 -21.96 5.16
N ALA A 356 -12.79 -21.18 4.41
CA ALA A 356 -11.38 -20.93 4.68
C ALA A 356 -11.07 -19.44 4.72
N ILE A 357 -10.69 -18.93 5.89
CA ILE A 357 -10.49 -17.50 6.17
C ILE A 357 -9.07 -17.30 6.70
N LEU A 358 -8.40 -16.27 6.21
CA LEU A 358 -7.11 -15.80 6.72
C LEU A 358 -7.33 -14.48 7.46
N THR A 359 -6.88 -14.39 8.71
CA THR A 359 -7.09 -13.23 9.58
C THR A 359 -5.76 -12.73 10.12
N LEU A 360 -5.51 -11.43 10.00
CA LEU A 360 -4.44 -10.72 10.71
C LEU A 360 -5.08 -9.91 11.85
N GLY A 361 -4.89 -10.34 13.09
CA GLY A 361 -5.41 -9.66 14.27
C GLY A 361 -4.28 -9.17 15.18
N ARG A 362 -4.64 -8.47 16.27
CA ARG A 362 -3.71 -8.21 17.38
C ARG A 362 -3.28 -9.53 18.02
N SER A 363 -2.03 -9.63 18.43
CA SER A 363 -1.54 -10.81 19.18
C SER A 363 -2.23 -10.95 20.52
N ASN A 364 -2.53 -9.82 21.19
CA ASN A 364 -3.37 -9.79 22.38
C ASN A 364 -4.58 -8.87 22.13
N PRO A 365 -5.78 -9.41 21.89
CA PRO A 365 -6.97 -8.60 21.62
C PRO A 365 -7.43 -7.80 22.84
N ARG A 366 -7.00 -8.17 24.06
CA ARG A 366 -7.33 -7.45 25.30
C ARG A 366 -6.41 -6.27 25.58
N ASP A 367 -5.25 -6.22 24.92
CA ASP A 367 -4.31 -5.10 25.06
C ASP A 367 -4.52 -4.14 23.88
N GLU A 368 -5.16 -3.01 24.18
CA GLU A 368 -5.48 -2.00 23.18
C GLU A 368 -4.24 -1.34 22.55
N HIS A 369 -3.10 -1.43 23.23
CA HIS A 369 -1.82 -0.89 22.79
C HIS A 369 -0.93 -1.95 22.10
N SER A 370 -1.42 -3.19 21.95
CA SER A 370 -0.68 -4.23 21.27
C SER A 370 -0.44 -3.85 19.80
N VAL A 371 0.81 -3.59 19.47
CA VAL A 371 1.27 -3.36 18.09
C VAL A 371 1.64 -4.67 17.39
N SER A 372 1.84 -5.74 18.15
CA SER A 372 2.10 -7.07 17.60
C SER A 372 0.84 -7.64 16.97
N THR A 373 1.04 -8.31 15.85
CA THR A 373 -0.01 -8.92 15.06
C THR A 373 0.21 -10.42 14.94
N THR A 374 -0.88 -11.16 14.93
CA THR A 374 -0.88 -12.61 14.74
C THR A 374 -1.66 -12.94 13.48
N LEU A 375 -1.02 -13.67 12.58
CA LEU A 375 -1.66 -14.25 11.42
C LEU A 375 -2.25 -15.61 11.82
N SER A 376 -3.55 -15.76 11.64
CA SER A 376 -4.28 -17.00 11.88
C SER A 376 -5.01 -17.42 10.62
N MET A 377 -5.21 -18.72 10.45
CA MET A 377 -6.08 -19.26 9.42
C MET A 377 -7.14 -20.15 10.05
N GLU A 378 -8.38 -19.99 9.61
CA GLU A 378 -9.48 -20.87 9.94
C GLU A 378 -9.89 -21.65 8.70
N VAL A 379 -9.98 -22.97 8.81
CA VAL A 379 -10.47 -23.84 7.75
C VAL A 379 -11.47 -24.80 8.35
N GLN A 380 -12.69 -24.82 7.82
CA GLN A 380 -13.79 -25.68 8.29
C GLN A 380 -14.05 -25.53 9.80
N GLY A 381 -14.00 -24.30 10.31
CA GLY A 381 -14.21 -23.99 11.73
C GLY A 381 -13.02 -24.29 12.64
N ARG A 382 -11.90 -24.81 12.11
CA ARG A 382 -10.68 -25.04 12.88
C ARG A 382 -9.67 -23.92 12.64
N ARG A 383 -9.43 -23.11 13.67
CA ARG A 383 -8.46 -22.01 13.64
C ARG A 383 -7.08 -22.47 14.12
N ALA A 384 -6.04 -22.08 13.39
CA ALA A 384 -4.65 -22.28 13.74
C ALA A 384 -3.87 -20.96 13.58
N GLN A 385 -2.92 -20.73 14.48
CA GLN A 385 -1.97 -19.63 14.37
C GLN A 385 -0.87 -20.02 13.38
N ILE A 386 -0.54 -19.11 12.46
CA ILE A 386 0.51 -19.28 11.45
C ILE A 386 1.81 -18.63 11.91
N ALA A 387 1.73 -17.35 12.31
CA ALA A 387 2.90 -16.54 12.64
C ALA A 387 2.52 -15.36 13.56
N GLU A 388 3.51 -14.83 14.28
CA GLU A 388 3.43 -13.59 15.06
C GLU A 388 4.32 -12.52 14.44
N GLY A 389 4.13 -11.27 14.86
CA GLY A 389 4.92 -10.13 14.35
C GLY A 389 4.67 -9.83 12.87
N VAL A 390 3.55 -10.28 12.31
CA VAL A 390 3.28 -10.18 10.86
C VAL A 390 2.93 -8.76 10.46
N THR A 391 3.81 -8.08 9.74
CA THR A 391 3.65 -6.67 9.38
C THR A 391 2.90 -6.45 8.07
N ALA A 392 2.85 -7.45 7.19
CA ALA A 392 2.14 -7.38 5.91
C ALA A 392 1.69 -8.76 5.46
N VAL A 393 0.55 -8.80 4.76
CA VAL A 393 -0.05 -10.02 4.21
C VAL A 393 -0.55 -9.73 2.80
N ALA A 394 -0.39 -10.70 1.93
CA ALA A 394 -1.08 -10.80 0.66
C ALA A 394 -1.61 -12.23 0.51
N ALA A 395 -2.75 -12.40 -0.14
CA ALA A 395 -3.27 -13.72 -0.44
C ALA A 395 -3.91 -13.76 -1.82
N MET A 396 -3.95 -14.96 -2.37
CA MET A 396 -4.70 -15.33 -3.55
C MET A 396 -5.63 -16.48 -3.20
N SER A 397 -6.91 -16.32 -3.52
CA SER A 397 -7.92 -17.37 -3.36
C SER A 397 -7.75 -18.48 -4.40
N ALA A 398 -8.29 -19.65 -4.07
CA ALA A 398 -8.48 -20.71 -5.05
C ALA A 398 -9.45 -20.22 -6.13
N ARG A 399 -9.05 -20.27 -7.40
CA ARG A 399 -9.99 -20.04 -8.51
C ARG A 399 -11.05 -21.14 -8.46
N GLN A 400 -12.32 -20.74 -8.39
CA GLN A 400 -13.46 -21.66 -8.50
C GLN A 400 -13.56 -22.25 -9.91
#